data_AF-A0A527ZF88-F1
#
_entry.id   AF-A0A527ZF88-F1
#
_cell.length_a   1.000
_cell.length_b   1.000
_cell.length_c   1.000
_cell.angle_alpha   90.00
_cell.angle_beta   90.00
_cell.angle_gamma   90.00
#
_symmetry.space_group_name_H-M   'P 1'
#
loop_
_entity.id
_entity.type
_entity.pdbx_description
1 polymer ?
#
loop_
_entity_poly.entity_id
_entity_poly.type
_entity_poly.pdbx_seq_one_letter_code
_entity_poly.pdbx_strand_id
1 'polypeptide(L)'
;MPNSKIVSREDWFQAHKAHLAREKELTRFRDSIAAERRELPWLKVRKDYVFETEQGPKKLAELFAGASQLIVYHFMFGPGADYRCEGCSF
;
A
#
# COMPACT_ATOMS: atom_id res chain seq x y z
N MET A 1 -25.55 -22.58 2.24
CA MET A 1 -25.24 -21.19 2.64
C MET A 1 -26.07 -20.88 3.88
N PRO A 2 -25.53 -20.25 4.93
CA PRO A 2 -26.34 -19.90 6.09
C PRO A 2 -27.50 -19.00 5.66
N ASN A 3 -28.71 -19.37 6.05
CA ASN A 3 -29.92 -18.63 5.72
C ASN A 3 -29.87 -17.29 6.48
N SER A 4 -29.64 -16.21 5.74
CA SER A 4 -29.51 -14.88 6.34
C SER A 4 -30.87 -14.34 6.73
N LYS A 5 -30.99 -13.75 7.92
CA LYS A 5 -32.25 -13.15 8.39
C LYS A 5 -32.62 -11.98 7.47
N ILE A 6 -33.76 -12.08 6.77
CA ILE A 6 -34.36 -10.97 6.04
C ILE A 6 -35.12 -10.11 7.04
N VAL A 7 -34.83 -8.81 7.08
CA VAL A 7 -35.38 -7.87 8.05
C VAL A 7 -36.03 -6.67 7.36
N SER A 8 -36.77 -5.86 8.13
CA SER A 8 -37.30 -4.60 7.64
C SER A 8 -36.18 -3.60 7.33
N ARG A 9 -36.51 -2.56 6.55
CA ARG A 9 -35.56 -1.47 6.25
C ARG A 9 -35.06 -0.77 7.51
N GLU A 10 -35.94 -0.56 8.49
CA GLU A 10 -35.59 0.12 9.74
C GLU A 10 -34.62 -0.72 10.56
N ASP A 11 -34.92 -2.01 10.76
CA ASP A 11 -34.04 -2.93 11.47
C ASP A 11 -32.67 -3.04 10.80
N TRP A 12 -32.64 -3.07 9.47
CA TRP A 12 -31.40 -3.05 8.70
C TRP A 12 -30.60 -1.76 8.97
N PHE A 13 -31.26 -0.60 8.96
CA PHE A 13 -30.58 0.68 9.17
C PHE A 13 -29.98 0.79 10.57
N GLN A 14 -30.68 0.30 11.61
CA GLN A 14 -30.16 0.26 12.97
C GLN A 14 -28.95 -0.68 13.08
N ALA A 15 -29.05 -1.89 12.52
CA ALA A 15 -27.94 -2.84 12.50
C ALA A 15 -26.72 -2.29 11.72
N HIS A 16 -26.96 -1.68 10.56
CA HIS A 16 -25.93 -1.07 9.74
C HIS A 16 -25.25 0.11 10.45
N LYS A 17 -26.01 0.98 11.11
CA LYS A 17 -25.45 2.10 11.88
C LYS A 17 -24.55 1.62 13.03
N ALA A 18 -24.97 0.56 13.73
CA ALA A 18 -24.17 -0.06 14.77
C ALA A 18 -22.88 -0.67 14.20
N HIS A 19 -22.96 -1.34 13.05
CA HIS A 19 -21.78 -1.89 12.38
C HIS A 19 -20.82 -0.81 11.87
N LEU A 20 -21.35 0.24 11.24
CA LEU A 20 -20.58 1.36 10.73
C LEU A 20 -19.76 2.06 11.83
N ALA A 21 -20.26 2.09 13.07
CA ALA A 21 -19.48 2.60 14.19
C ALA A 21 -18.19 1.78 14.41
N ARG A 22 -18.27 0.45 14.33
CA ARG A 22 -17.13 -0.46 14.44
C ARG A 22 -16.17 -0.33 13.27
N GLU A 23 -16.69 -0.16 12.06
CA GLU A 23 -15.83 0.10 10.88
C GLU A 23 -15.05 1.40 11.04
N LYS A 24 -15.70 2.47 11.53
CA LYS A 24 -15.03 3.75 11.80
C LYS A 24 -13.96 3.66 12.88
N GLU A 25 -14.18 2.85 13.92
CA GLU A 25 -13.16 2.58 14.93
C GLU A 25 -11.94 1.89 14.31
N LEU A 26 -12.15 0.89 13.45
CA LEU A 26 -11.08 0.23 12.72
C LEU A 26 -10.31 1.21 11.83
N THR A 27 -11.00 2.11 11.11
CA THR A 27 -10.35 3.15 10.31
C THR A 27 -9.43 4.03 11.16
N ARG A 28 -9.94 4.57 12.27
CA ARG A 28 -9.16 5.44 13.17
C ARG A 28 -7.97 4.72 13.78
N PHE A 29 -8.13 3.46 14.15
CA PHE A 29 -7.03 2.64 14.67
C PHE A 29 -5.95 2.40 13.60
N ARG A 30 -6.33 2.15 12.35
CA ARG A 30 -5.36 2.05 11.25
C ARG A 30 -4.61 3.36 11.04
N ASP A 31 -5.29 4.50 11.17
CA ASP A 31 -4.67 5.81 11.08
C ASP A 31 -3.65 6.05 12.21
N SER A 32 -3.96 5.64 13.46
CA SER A 32 -3.03 5.76 14.58
C SER A 32 -1.78 4.91 14.38
N ILE A 33 -1.94 3.64 13.98
CA ILE A 33 -0.80 2.77 13.67
C ILE A 33 0.03 3.31 12.50
N ALA A 34 -0.61 3.92 11.49
CA ALA A 34 0.10 4.55 10.40
C ALA A 34 0.90 5.78 10.86
N ALA A 35 0.38 6.56 11.82
CA ALA A 35 1.11 7.67 12.44
C ALA A 35 2.31 7.15 13.25
N GLU A 36 2.10 6.17 14.13
CA GLU A 36 3.17 5.51 14.90
C GLU A 36 4.29 4.97 13.99
N ARG A 37 3.94 4.38 12.84
CA ARG A 37 4.91 3.89 11.86
C ARG A 37 5.80 5.00 11.29
N ARG A 38 5.26 6.21 11.09
CA ARG A 38 6.04 7.36 10.59
C ARG A 38 7.00 7.91 11.64
N GLU A 39 6.69 7.69 12.92
CA GLU A 39 7.51 8.11 14.06
C GLU A 39 8.58 7.08 14.45
N LEU A 40 8.55 5.87 13.88
CA LEU A 40 9.59 4.87 14.11
C LEU A 40 10.98 5.43 13.81
N PRO A 41 11.99 5.04 14.60
CA PRO A 41 13.34 5.56 14.45
C PRO A 41 13.91 5.23 13.06
N TRP A 42 14.64 6.19 12.50
CA TRP A 42 15.23 6.05 11.17
C TRP A 42 16.55 5.30 11.26
N LEU A 43 16.71 4.27 10.42
CA LEU A 43 18.00 3.63 10.24
C LEU A 43 18.77 4.35 9.13
N LYS A 44 19.93 4.92 9.47
CA LYS A 44 20.82 5.52 8.46
C LYS A 44 21.40 4.42 7.57
N VAL A 45 20.97 4.40 6.31
CA VAL A 45 21.56 3.58 5.28
C VAL A 45 22.94 4.14 4.91
N ARG A 46 23.99 3.36 5.13
CA ARG A 46 25.38 3.74 4.79
C ARG A 46 25.88 3.13 3.49
N LYS A 47 25.17 2.13 2.97
CA LYS A 47 25.51 1.47 1.72
C LYS A 47 25.28 2.44 0.56
N ASP A 48 26.30 2.63 -0.28
CA ASP A 48 26.17 3.39 -1.52
C ASP A 48 25.49 2.50 -2.57
N TYR A 49 24.16 2.59 -2.64
CA TYR A 49 23.37 1.82 -3.60
C TYR A 49 23.51 2.41 -5.00
N VAL A 50 23.95 1.57 -5.93
CA VAL A 50 24.00 1.85 -7.36
C VAL A 50 22.96 0.98 -8.06
N PHE A 51 22.16 1.61 -8.92
CA PHE A 51 21.08 1.01 -9.68
C PHE A 51 21.41 1.10 -11.17
N GLU A 52 21.15 0.02 -11.89
CA GLU A 52 21.19 0.02 -13.35
C GLU A 52 19.96 0.73 -13.89
N THR A 53 20.16 1.63 -14.86
CA THR A 53 19.08 2.34 -15.55
C THR A 53 19.35 2.35 -17.05
N GLU A 54 18.36 2.73 -17.86
CA GLU A 54 18.54 2.86 -19.31
C GLU A 54 19.61 3.89 -19.71
N GLN A 55 19.92 4.84 -18.82
CA GLN A 55 20.93 5.88 -19.02
C GLN A 55 22.28 5.51 -18.38
N GLY A 56 22.43 4.25 -17.92
CA GLY A 56 23.58 3.76 -17.18
C GLY A 56 23.39 3.79 -15.66
N PRO A 57 24.46 3.51 -14.89
CA PRO A 57 24.39 3.41 -13.44
C PRO A 57 24.02 4.74 -12.75
N LYS A 58 23.13 4.69 -11.76
CA LYS A 58 22.74 5.84 -10.91
C LYS A 58 22.75 5.49 -9.43
N LYS A 59 23.10 6.44 -8.58
CA LYS A 59 22.96 6.33 -7.13
C LYS A 59 21.51 6.51 -6.70
N LEU A 60 21.16 6.02 -5.51
CA LEU A 60 19.80 6.17 -4.94
C LEU A 60 19.30 7.63 -4.97
N ALA A 61 20.14 8.60 -4.59
CA ALA A 61 19.76 10.01 -4.56
C ALA A 61 19.48 10.59 -5.96
N GLU A 62 20.15 10.08 -6.99
CA GLU A 62 19.97 10.54 -8.37
C GLU A 62 18.64 10.08 -8.96
N LEU A 63 18.05 8.98 -8.45
CA LEU A 63 16.73 8.50 -8.86
C LEU A 63 15.60 9.50 -8.53
N PHE A 64 15.80 10.39 -7.56
CA PHE A 64 14.81 11.41 -7.22
C PHE A 64 14.71 12.52 -8.28
N ALA A 65 15.73 12.71 -9.13
CA ALA A 65 15.73 13.71 -10.21
C ALA A 65 15.28 15.12 -9.77
N GLY A 66 15.66 15.56 -8.56
CA GLY A 66 15.29 16.86 -7.99
C GLY A 66 13.93 16.90 -7.29
N ALA A 67 13.17 15.81 -7.28
CA ALA A 67 11.93 15.68 -6.53
C ALA A 67 12.19 15.33 -5.05
N SER A 68 11.22 15.66 -4.19
CA SER A 68 11.27 15.32 -2.75
C SER A 68 10.80 13.89 -2.45
N GLN A 69 10.26 13.18 -3.44
CA GLN A 69 9.68 11.84 -3.28
C GLN A 69 10.04 10.97 -4.47
N LEU A 70 10.33 9.70 -4.19
CA LEU A 70 10.54 8.65 -5.17
C LEU A 70 9.42 7.63 -5.03
N ILE A 71 8.66 7.40 -6.11
CA ILE A 71 7.65 6.33 -6.17
C ILE A 71 8.32 5.13 -6.82
N VAL A 72 8.30 4.00 -6.12
CA VAL A 72 8.86 2.74 -6.62
C VAL A 72 7.73 1.81 -6.98
N TYR A 73 7.65 1.44 -8.26
CA TYR A 73 6.80 0.36 -8.73
C TYR A 73 7.63 -0.91 -8.87
N HIS A 74 7.23 -1.98 -8.19
CA HIS A 74 7.95 -3.25 -8.22
C HIS A 74 7.14 -4.29 -8.98
N PHE A 75 7.57 -4.57 -10.22
CA PHE A 75 7.07 -5.69 -11.00
C PHE A 75 8.04 -6.87 -10.86
N MET A 76 7.50 -8.05 -10.53
CA MET A 76 8.28 -9.29 -10.49
C MET A 76 7.75 -10.26 -11.54
N PHE A 77 8.67 -10.88 -12.29
CA PHE A 77 8.33 -12.00 -13.16
C PHE A 77 7.91 -13.21 -12.33
N GLY A 78 6.92 -13.95 -12.83
CA GLY A 78 6.61 -15.29 -12.33
C GLY A 78 7.74 -16.29 -12.66
N PRO A 79 7.84 -17.41 -11.92
CA PRO A 79 8.82 -18.45 -12.23
C PRO A 79 8.69 -18.94 -13.69
N GLY A 80 9.80 -18.87 -14.45
CA GLY A 80 9.86 -19.32 -15.84
C GLY A 80 9.20 -18.40 -16.87
N ALA A 81 8.75 -17.20 -16.48
CA ALA A 81 8.14 -16.27 -17.40
C ALA A 81 9.20 -15.59 -18.30
N ASP A 82 8.94 -15.61 -19.61
CA ASP A 82 9.67 -14.86 -20.65
C ASP A 82 8.90 -13.63 -21.15
N TYR A 83 7.64 -13.47 -20.71
CA TYR A 83 6.77 -12.35 -21.06
C TYR A 83 6.45 -11.47 -19.85
N ARG A 84 6.18 -10.19 -20.12
CA ARG A 84 5.69 -9.21 -19.14
C ARG A 84 4.19 -9.08 -19.32
N CYS A 85 3.40 -9.16 -18.25
CA CYS A 85 1.98 -8.84 -18.33
C CYS A 85 1.84 -7.32 -18.46
N GLU A 86 1.27 -6.83 -19.57
CA GLU A 86 1.12 -5.40 -19.84
C GLU A 86 0.37 -4.69 -18.70
N GLY A 87 -0.79 -5.21 -18.27
CA GLY A 87 -1.57 -4.61 -17.18
C GLY A 87 -0.89 -4.64 -15.80
N CYS A 88 0.15 -5.45 -15.63
CA CYS A 88 0.92 -5.51 -14.39
C CYS A 88 2.29 -4.83 -14.48
N SER A 89 2.75 -4.41 -15.66
CA SER A 89 4.10 -3.85 -15.85
C SER A 89 4.12 -2.38 -16.29
N PHE A 90 2.93 -1.82 -16.60
CA PHE A 90 2.69 -0.40 -16.80
C PHE A 90 2.12 0.29 -15.56
#